data_AF-A0A2V5RY19-F1
#
_entry.id   AF-A0A2V5RY19-F1
#
_cell.length_a   1.000
_cell.length_b   1.000
_cell.length_c   1.000
_cell.angle_alpha   90.00
_cell.angle_beta   90.00
_cell.angle_gamma   90.00
#
_symmetry.space_group_name_H-M   'P 1'
#
loop_
_entity.id
_entity.type
_entity.pdbx_description
1 polymer ?
#
loop_
_entity_poly.entity_id
_entity_poly.type
_entity_poly.pdbx_seq_one_letter_code
_entity_poly.pdbx_strand_id
1 'polypeptide(L)'
;MLKLVATLTFIAAVCLAADTEKQHKALASQPTPREWHAGAVWRFVTKPRAGKPKPEILTFRVTDQSGVSCLGGWKDVWRKFVVVEGHVPSGPPIYQVEGRALQINLSGDMCDAYDIIDGVLTGTEFRRERRIFGLGGGEVVGTVRGSLCSDERI
;
A
#
# COMPACT_ATOMS: atom_id res chain seq x y z
N MET A 1 31.28 -18.30 -42.83
CA MET A 1 30.25 -17.23 -42.77
C MET A 1 29.71 -17.17 -41.36
N LEU A 2 29.89 -16.02 -40.72
CA LEU A 2 29.52 -15.69 -39.34
C LEU A 2 28.01 -15.36 -39.29
N LYS A 3 27.25 -15.96 -38.39
CA LYS A 3 25.93 -15.43 -37.99
C LYS A 3 25.90 -15.24 -36.48
N LEU A 4 26.25 -14.01 -36.10
CA LEU A 4 25.98 -13.42 -34.81
C LEU A 4 24.47 -13.10 -34.80
N VAL A 5 23.69 -13.70 -33.89
CA VAL A 5 22.35 -13.21 -33.56
C VAL A 5 22.41 -12.71 -32.13
N ALA A 6 22.39 -11.39 -32.01
CA ALA A 6 22.53 -10.66 -30.77
C ALA A 6 21.32 -10.90 -29.85
N THR A 7 21.65 -11.30 -28.63
CA THR A 7 20.82 -11.34 -27.44
C THR A 7 20.23 -9.96 -27.17
N LEU A 8 18.90 -9.82 -27.16
CA LEU A 8 18.24 -8.54 -26.86
C LEU A 8 16.92 -8.76 -26.12
N THR A 9 17.02 -9.23 -24.87
CA THR A 9 15.85 -9.38 -24.01
C THR A 9 16.17 -9.17 -22.52
N PHE A 10 16.79 -8.06 -22.13
CA PHE A 10 17.03 -7.79 -20.69
C PHE A 10 17.11 -6.29 -20.28
N ILE A 11 16.44 -5.36 -20.98
CA ILE A 11 16.51 -3.91 -20.65
C ILE A 11 15.23 -3.36 -19.99
N ALA A 12 14.07 -4.02 -20.13
CA ALA A 12 12.80 -3.44 -19.67
C ALA A 12 12.59 -3.43 -18.14
N ALA A 13 13.20 -4.35 -17.39
CA ALA A 13 12.97 -4.47 -15.94
C ALA A 13 13.72 -3.40 -15.11
N VAL A 14 14.87 -2.93 -15.60
CA VAL A 14 15.74 -2.01 -14.84
C VAL A 14 15.14 -0.60 -14.76
N CYS A 15 14.45 -0.14 -15.82
CA CYS A 15 13.84 1.19 -15.84
C CYS A 15 12.63 1.32 -14.90
N LEU A 16 11.83 0.26 -14.72
CA LEU A 16 10.61 0.30 -13.88
C LEU A 16 10.94 0.36 -12.37
N ALA A 17 12.01 -0.30 -11.93
CA ALA A 17 12.44 -0.28 -10.54
C ALA A 17 13.01 1.08 -10.13
N ALA A 18 13.84 1.69 -10.98
CA ALA A 18 14.45 3.01 -10.72
C ALA A 18 13.40 4.13 -10.61
N ASP A 19 12.31 4.06 -11.38
CA ASP A 19 11.25 5.07 -11.34
C ASP A 19 10.41 4.99 -10.06
N THR A 20 10.21 3.76 -9.54
CA THR A 20 9.49 3.52 -8.28
C THR A 20 10.28 4.04 -7.08
N GLU A 21 11.59 3.81 -7.03
CA GLU A 21 12.46 4.31 -5.96
C GLU A 21 12.58 5.83 -5.97
N LYS A 22 12.76 6.43 -7.16
CA LYS A 22 12.81 7.88 -7.33
C LYS A 22 11.49 8.53 -6.90
N GLN A 23 10.36 7.93 -7.28
CA GLN A 23 9.05 8.40 -6.87
C GLN A 23 8.87 8.32 -5.34
N HIS A 24 9.28 7.21 -4.70
CA HIS A 24 9.24 7.09 -3.24
C HIS A 24 10.03 8.21 -2.58
N LYS A 25 11.31 8.38 -2.97
CA LYS A 25 12.19 9.43 -2.43
C LYS A 25 11.57 10.83 -2.54
N ALA A 26 10.91 11.14 -3.64
CA ALA A 26 10.25 12.43 -3.86
C ALA A 26 9.01 12.65 -2.99
N LEU A 27 8.29 11.58 -2.64
CA LEU A 27 7.12 11.64 -1.74
C LEU A 27 7.55 11.67 -0.27
N ALA A 28 8.58 10.90 0.07
CA ALA A 28 9.18 10.81 1.39
C ALA A 28 9.82 12.13 1.85
N SER A 29 10.35 12.92 0.93
CA SER A 29 10.96 14.22 1.23
C SER A 29 9.94 15.33 1.54
N GLN A 30 8.66 15.10 1.25
CA GLN A 30 7.57 16.02 1.59
C GLN A 30 7.05 15.72 3.00
N PRO A 31 6.48 16.70 3.73
CA PRO A 31 5.90 16.42 5.04
C PRO A 31 4.71 15.47 4.94
N THR A 32 4.54 14.61 5.95
CA THR A 32 3.30 13.86 6.13
C THR A 32 2.14 14.83 6.38
N PRO A 33 1.00 14.69 5.67
CA PRO A 33 -0.16 15.56 5.91
C PRO A 33 -0.62 15.47 7.36
N ARG A 34 -0.95 16.62 7.97
CA ARG A 34 -1.35 16.71 9.40
C ARG A 34 -2.63 15.92 9.71
N GLU A 35 -3.46 15.70 8.70
CA GLU A 35 -4.69 14.90 8.77
C GLU A 35 -4.39 13.41 8.97
N TRP A 36 -3.16 12.99 8.69
CA TRP A 36 -2.65 11.66 9.04
C TRP A 36 -1.96 11.69 10.40
N HIS A 37 -2.73 11.40 11.45
CA HIS A 37 -2.24 11.33 12.83
C HIS A 37 -2.91 10.17 13.58
N ALA A 38 -2.30 9.69 14.67
CA ALA A 38 -2.95 8.71 15.54
C ALA A 38 -4.32 9.18 16.02
N GLY A 39 -5.29 8.26 16.08
CA GLY A 39 -6.68 8.56 16.39
C GLY A 39 -7.55 8.92 15.17
N ALA A 40 -6.96 9.41 14.07
CA ALA A 40 -7.70 9.66 12.82
C ALA A 40 -8.36 8.39 12.31
N VAL A 41 -9.56 8.52 11.75
CA VAL A 41 -10.24 7.41 11.09
C VAL A 41 -10.25 7.65 9.59
N TRP A 42 -9.78 6.67 8.83
CA TRP A 42 -9.65 6.73 7.38
C TRP A 42 -10.43 5.58 6.75
N ARG A 43 -11.21 5.91 5.72
CA ARG A 43 -11.95 4.94 4.92
C ARG A 43 -11.27 4.74 3.58
N PHE A 44 -10.95 3.50 3.25
CA PHE A 44 -10.35 3.08 1.99
C PHE A 44 -11.34 2.25 1.20
N VAL A 45 -11.53 2.61 -0.07
CA VAL A 45 -12.43 1.93 -1.00
C VAL A 45 -11.61 1.38 -2.15
N THR A 46 -11.54 0.05 -2.23
CA THR A 46 -10.94 -0.66 -3.35
C THR A 46 -12.00 -0.83 -4.43
N LYS A 47 -11.81 -0.15 -5.57
CA LYS A 47 -12.52 -0.45 -6.81
C LYS A 47 -11.75 -1.55 -7.55
N PRO A 48 -12.28 -2.78 -7.62
CA PRO A 48 -11.56 -3.89 -8.21
C PRO A 48 -11.49 -3.77 -9.73
N ARG A 49 -10.60 -4.55 -10.35
CA ARG A 49 -10.53 -4.68 -11.81
C ARG A 49 -11.82 -5.27 -12.38
N ALA A 50 -12.08 -5.03 -13.67
CA ALA A 50 -13.24 -5.60 -14.35
C ALA A 50 -13.26 -7.14 -14.21
N GLY A 51 -14.44 -7.70 -13.92
CA GLY A 51 -14.63 -9.15 -13.72
C GLY A 51 -14.30 -9.67 -12.32
N LYS A 52 -13.87 -8.82 -11.39
CA LYS A 52 -13.66 -9.14 -9.96
C LYS A 52 -14.89 -8.66 -9.13
N PRO A 53 -15.07 -9.12 -7.88
CA PRO A 53 -16.27 -8.87 -7.04
C PRO A 53 -16.59 -7.39 -6.76
N LYS A 54 -17.61 -7.11 -5.92
CA LYS A 54 -18.03 -5.74 -5.55
C LYS A 54 -16.88 -4.94 -4.90
N PRO A 55 -16.95 -3.59 -4.92
CA PRO A 55 -16.01 -2.76 -4.17
C PRO A 55 -15.90 -3.18 -2.71
N GLU A 56 -14.66 -3.19 -2.20
CA GLU A 56 -14.37 -3.50 -0.80
C GLU A 56 -14.11 -2.20 -0.04
N ILE A 57 -14.65 -2.11 1.16
CA ILE A 57 -14.51 -0.94 2.03
C ILE A 57 -13.79 -1.41 3.29
N LEU A 58 -12.71 -0.72 3.63
CA LEU A 58 -11.97 -0.91 4.87
C LEU A 58 -11.87 0.44 5.57
N THR A 59 -12.33 0.51 6.82
CA THR A 59 -12.21 1.71 7.64
C THR A 59 -11.28 1.41 8.80
N PHE A 60 -10.24 2.22 8.95
CA PHE A 60 -9.19 2.03 9.94
C PHE A 60 -9.04 3.25 10.83
N ARG A 61 -8.79 3.02 12.12
CA ARG A 61 -8.25 4.03 13.03
C ARG A 61 -6.74 3.93 13.06
N VAL A 62 -6.07 5.04 12.79
CA VAL A 62 -4.61 5.20 12.81
C VAL A 62 -4.10 5.09 14.25
N THR A 63 -2.98 4.39 14.48
CA THR A 63 -2.37 4.26 15.82
C THR A 63 -0.86 4.38 15.76
N ASP A 64 -0.23 4.81 16.85
CA ASP A 64 1.24 4.78 16.99
C ASP A 64 1.77 3.47 17.60
N GLN A 65 0.93 2.45 17.74
CA GLN A 65 1.35 1.16 18.29
C GLN A 65 2.17 0.38 17.27
N SER A 66 3.31 -0.17 17.70
CA SER A 66 4.17 -0.99 16.83
C SER A 66 3.43 -2.22 16.30
N GLY A 67 3.59 -2.46 15.00
CA GLY A 67 3.18 -3.66 14.29
C GLY A 67 4.38 -4.54 13.92
N VAL A 68 4.10 -5.78 13.51
CA VAL A 68 5.11 -6.72 13.01
C VAL A 68 4.82 -6.98 11.55
N SER A 69 5.85 -6.94 10.71
CA SER A 69 5.79 -7.28 9.28
C SER A 69 6.94 -8.20 8.93
N CYS A 70 6.70 -9.20 8.08
CA CYS A 70 7.79 -9.94 7.45
C CYS A 70 8.42 -9.17 6.27
N LEU A 71 7.73 -8.14 5.75
CA LEU A 71 8.30 -7.23 4.76
C LEU A 71 9.23 -6.22 5.44
N GLY A 72 10.41 -6.05 4.84
CA GLY A 72 11.24 -4.86 5.08
C GLY A 72 10.42 -3.59 4.82
N GLY A 73 10.49 -2.65 5.74
CA GLY A 73 9.86 -1.35 5.60
C GLY A 73 10.78 -0.37 4.86
N TRP A 74 10.27 0.82 4.52
CA TRP A 74 11.13 1.93 4.11
C TRP A 74 12.02 2.40 5.26
N LYS A 75 11.50 2.31 6.49
CA LYS A 75 12.22 2.58 7.74
C LYS A 75 12.18 1.40 8.71
N ASP A 76 11.68 0.24 8.28
CA ASP A 76 11.38 -0.92 9.13
C ASP A 76 10.48 -0.63 10.35
N VAL A 77 9.72 0.47 10.33
CA VAL A 77 8.78 0.84 11.39
C VAL A 77 7.36 0.68 10.87
N TRP A 78 6.78 -0.48 11.20
CA TRP A 78 5.38 -0.78 10.97
C TRP A 78 4.55 -0.43 12.20
N ARG A 79 3.36 0.13 11.99
CA ARG A 79 2.39 0.49 13.02
C ARG A 79 1.07 -0.22 12.78
N LYS A 80 0.30 -0.50 13.82
CA LYS A 80 -1.00 -1.17 13.71
C LYS A 80 -2.10 -0.20 13.30
N PHE A 81 -3.08 -0.71 12.56
CA PHE A 81 -4.41 -0.13 12.54
C PHE A 81 -5.32 -0.82 13.55
N VAL A 82 -6.35 -0.10 14.00
CA VAL A 82 -7.58 -0.73 14.52
C VAL A 82 -8.61 -0.77 13.40
N VAL A 83 -9.18 -1.93 13.14
CA VAL A 83 -10.26 -2.08 12.15
C VAL A 83 -11.55 -1.54 12.76
N VAL A 84 -12.12 -0.52 12.12
CA VAL A 84 -13.42 0.08 12.47
C VAL A 84 -14.54 -0.56 11.66
N GLU A 85 -14.31 -0.81 10.37
CA GLU A 85 -15.28 -1.42 9.46
C GLU A 85 -14.55 -2.25 8.39
N GLY A 86 -15.21 -3.29 7.90
CA GLY A 86 -14.71 -4.17 6.85
C GLY A 86 -14.03 -5.41 7.41
N HIS A 87 -13.67 -6.32 6.51
CA HIS A 87 -13.05 -7.59 6.86
C HIS A 87 -11.63 -7.66 6.29
N VAL A 88 -10.65 -7.86 7.16
CA VAL A 88 -9.25 -8.12 6.77
C VAL A 88 -9.01 -9.62 6.97
N PRO A 89 -8.79 -10.39 5.90
CA PRO A 89 -8.82 -11.86 5.96
C PRO A 89 -7.55 -12.49 6.55
N SER A 90 -6.44 -11.75 6.60
CA SER A 90 -5.13 -12.32 6.91
C SER A 90 -4.39 -11.40 7.88
N GLY A 91 -4.29 -11.78 9.14
CA GLY A 91 -3.50 -11.03 10.12
C GLY A 91 -4.00 -9.61 10.45
N PRO A 92 -3.34 -8.93 11.39
CA PRO A 92 -3.66 -7.55 11.74
C PRO A 92 -3.17 -6.60 10.63
N PRO A 93 -3.99 -5.64 10.16
CA PRO A 93 -3.54 -4.64 9.21
C PRO A 93 -2.55 -3.70 9.87
N ILE A 94 -1.45 -3.44 9.18
CA ILE A 94 -0.37 -2.56 9.61
C ILE A 94 -0.02 -1.57 8.52
N TYR A 95 0.66 -0.49 8.87
CA TYR A 95 1.12 0.51 7.92
C TYR A 95 2.48 1.08 8.25
N GLN A 96 3.09 1.67 7.24
CA GLN A 96 4.20 2.59 7.39
C GLN A 96 3.92 3.85 6.57
N VAL A 97 4.40 4.98 7.07
CA VAL A 97 4.25 6.28 6.42
C VAL A 97 5.57 7.01 6.45
N GLU A 98 5.96 7.56 5.30
CA GLU A 98 7.13 8.41 5.17
C GLU A 98 6.78 9.59 4.27
N GLY A 99 6.76 10.78 4.84
CA GLY A 99 6.27 11.95 4.13
C GLY A 99 4.86 11.71 3.61
N ARG A 100 4.66 11.89 2.30
CA ARG A 100 3.38 11.60 1.64
C ARG A 100 3.21 10.16 1.17
N ALA A 101 4.23 9.32 1.26
CA ALA A 101 4.13 7.91 0.91
C ALA A 101 3.49 7.14 2.07
N LEU A 102 2.43 6.39 1.79
CA LEU A 102 1.76 5.50 2.73
C LEU A 102 1.73 4.10 2.14
N GLN A 103 2.14 3.11 2.93
CA GLN A 103 1.96 1.70 2.60
C GLN A 103 1.21 1.01 3.73
N ILE A 104 0.20 0.23 3.35
CA ILE A 104 -0.62 -0.58 4.24
C ILE A 104 -0.41 -2.03 3.83
N ASN A 105 -0.07 -2.87 4.81
CA ASN A 105 -0.04 -4.31 4.66
C ASN A 105 -1.28 -4.88 5.37
N LEU A 106 -2.21 -5.42 4.59
CA LEU A 106 -3.44 -6.09 5.05
C LEU A 106 -3.20 -7.55 5.45
N SER A 107 -1.94 -7.96 5.51
CA SER A 107 -1.42 -9.30 5.79
C SER A 107 -0.21 -9.24 6.74
N GLY A 108 -0.32 -8.41 7.79
CA GLY A 108 0.84 -7.95 8.57
C GLY A 108 1.82 -9.04 9.00
N ASP A 109 1.34 -10.06 9.71
CA ASP A 109 2.15 -11.15 10.27
C ASP A 109 2.37 -12.34 9.32
N MET A 110 1.97 -12.22 8.05
CA MET A 110 2.21 -13.23 7.02
C MET A 110 3.55 -12.98 6.31
N CYS A 111 4.25 -14.05 5.93
CA CYS A 111 5.58 -13.96 5.31
C CYS A 111 5.66 -14.42 3.84
N ASP A 112 4.61 -15.05 3.32
CA ASP A 112 4.60 -15.71 2.00
C ASP A 112 3.45 -15.25 1.09
N ALA A 113 2.47 -14.53 1.65
CA ALA A 113 1.33 -13.96 0.96
C ALA A 113 1.05 -12.56 1.49
N TYR A 114 1.24 -11.57 0.62
CA TYR A 114 1.12 -10.15 0.93
C TYR A 114 -0.03 -9.52 0.19
N ASP A 115 -0.82 -8.70 0.89
CA ASP A 115 -1.89 -7.87 0.36
C ASP A 115 -1.61 -6.41 0.75
N ILE A 116 -1.13 -5.64 -0.23
CA ILE A 116 -0.56 -4.33 -0.02
C ILE A 116 -1.41 -3.25 -0.70
N ILE A 117 -1.66 -2.17 0.03
CA ILE A 117 -2.14 -0.90 -0.51
C ILE A 117 -0.99 0.11 -0.36
N ASP A 118 -0.40 0.54 -1.47
CA ASP A 118 0.71 1.51 -1.46
C ASP A 118 0.32 2.77 -2.21
N GLY A 119 0.56 3.96 -1.66
CA GLY A 119 0.23 5.17 -2.37
C GLY A 119 0.52 6.50 -1.70
N VAL A 120 -0.27 7.50 -2.08
CA VAL A 120 0.04 8.90 -1.80
C VAL A 120 -1.05 9.55 -0.96
N LEU A 121 -0.65 10.14 0.17
CA LEU A 121 -1.47 11.01 0.99
C LEU A 121 -1.42 12.46 0.48
N THR A 122 -2.58 13.11 0.41
CA THR A 122 -2.74 14.50 -0.01
C THR A 122 -3.84 15.15 0.82
N GLY A 123 -3.48 15.76 1.96
CA GLY A 123 -4.45 16.30 2.91
C GLY A 123 -5.37 15.20 3.43
N THR A 124 -6.68 15.32 3.17
CA THR A 124 -7.72 14.36 3.56
C THR A 124 -7.94 13.23 2.55
N GLU A 125 -7.14 13.14 1.49
CA GLU A 125 -7.28 12.12 0.44
C GLU A 125 -6.08 11.17 0.37
N PHE A 126 -6.37 9.94 -0.07
CA PHE A 126 -5.40 8.95 -0.50
C PHE A 126 -5.79 8.38 -1.87
N ARG A 127 -4.81 8.08 -2.72
CA ARG A 127 -5.05 7.42 -4.03
C ARG A 127 -3.93 6.47 -4.37
N ARG A 128 -4.28 5.28 -4.89
CA ARG A 128 -3.41 4.37 -5.66
C ARG A 128 -4.07 3.02 -6.01
N GLU A 129 -3.42 1.90 -5.72
CA GLU A 129 -3.72 0.53 -6.11
C GLU A 129 -3.58 -0.39 -4.90
N ARG A 130 -4.28 -1.52 -4.96
CA ARG A 130 -4.10 -2.68 -4.07
C ARG A 130 -3.52 -3.81 -4.88
N ARG A 131 -2.54 -4.52 -4.33
CA ARG A 131 -1.82 -5.60 -5.00
C ARG A 131 -1.65 -6.76 -4.04
N ILE A 132 -1.83 -7.97 -4.56
CA ILE A 132 -1.51 -9.19 -3.82
C ILE A 132 -0.29 -9.82 -4.49
N PHE A 133 0.68 -10.28 -3.71
CA PHE A 133 1.85 -10.99 -4.21
C PHE A 133 2.42 -11.97 -3.18
N GLY A 134 3.16 -12.97 -3.65
CA GLY A 134 3.76 -13.99 -2.80
C GLY A 134 4.56 -15.00 -3.62
N LEU A 135 4.80 -16.18 -3.04
CA LEU A 135 5.57 -17.26 -3.70
C LEU A 135 4.95 -17.73 -5.02
N GLY A 136 3.63 -17.55 -5.21
CA GLY A 136 2.89 -17.93 -6.42
C GLY A 136 2.82 -16.84 -7.51
N GLY A 137 3.52 -15.72 -7.36
CA GLY A 137 3.40 -14.55 -8.24
C GLY A 137 2.54 -13.44 -7.63
N GLY A 138 2.06 -12.50 -8.44
CA GLY A 138 1.26 -11.40 -7.95
C GLY A 138 0.30 -10.81 -8.97
N GLU A 139 -0.74 -10.14 -8.47
CA GLU A 139 -1.73 -9.44 -9.28
C GLU A 139 -2.10 -8.09 -8.65
N VAL A 140 -2.52 -7.15 -9.51
CA VAL A 140 -3.17 -5.92 -9.06
C VAL A 140 -4.65 -6.22 -8.85
N VAL A 141 -5.13 -6.03 -7.62
CA VAL A 141 -6.52 -6.25 -7.22
C VAL A 141 -7.42 -5.15 -7.77
N GLY A 142 -6.99 -3.90 -7.65
CA GLY A 142 -7.81 -2.75 -8.02
C GLY A 142 -7.18 -1.40 -7.69
N THR A 143 -7.92 -0.34 -7.99
CA THR A 143 -7.57 1.03 -7.59
C THR A 143 -8.17 1.34 -6.23
N VAL A 144 -7.44 2.06 -5.37
CA VAL A 144 -7.85 2.42 -4.03
C VAL A 144 -7.98 3.93 -3.93
N ARG A 145 -9.10 4.39 -3.36
CA ARG A 145 -9.29 5.76 -2.90
C ARG A 145 -9.48 5.73 -1.39
N GLY A 146 -8.77 6.59 -0.68
CA GLY A 146 -8.97 6.79 0.75
C GLY A 146 -9.42 8.21 1.06
N SER A 147 -10.19 8.36 2.12
CA SER A 147 -10.65 9.64 2.63
C SER A 147 -10.68 9.64 4.15
N LEU A 148 -10.29 10.76 4.75
CA LEU A 148 -10.51 11.00 6.19
C LEU A 148 -12.02 10.97 6.48
N CYS A 149 -12.43 10.22 7.51
CA CYS A 149 -13.78 10.27 8.04
C CYS A 149 -13.92 11.50 8.94
N SER A 150 -14.94 12.33 8.70
CA SER A 150 -15.32 13.38 9.67
C SER A 150 -16.04 12.72 10.86
N ASP A 151 -15.80 13.23 12.06
CA ASP A 151 -16.31 12.70 13.35
C ASP A 151 -17.85 12.57 13.46
N GLU A 152 -18.63 13.04 12.49
CA GLU A 152 -20.09 13.02 12.55
C GLU A 152 -20.74 11.66 12.23
N ARG A 153 -19.96 10.62 11.87
CA ARG A 153 -20.52 9.30 11.49
C ARG A 153 -19.69 8.09 11.93
N ILE A 154 -19.27 8.06 13.19
CA ILE A 154 -18.87 6.82 13.88
C ILE A 154 -19.61 6.75 15.20
#